data_AF-A0A0S9QBN7-F1
#
_entry.id   AF-A0A0S9QBN7-F1
#
_cell.length_a   1.000
_cell.length_b   1.000
_cell.length_c   1.000
_cell.angle_alpha   90.00
_cell.angle_beta   90.00
_cell.angle_gamma   90.00
#
_symmetry.space_group_name_H-M   'P 1'
#
loop_
_entity.id
_entity.type
_entity.pdbx_description
1 polymer ?
#
loop_
_entity_poly.entity_id
_entity_poly.type
_entity_poly.pdbx_seq_one_letter_code
_entity_poly.pdbx_strand_id
1 'polypeptide(L)'
;MADALARGWLLAWIVWSMIPVGSLVWVMIHAVTGGRWGDALAPALRPATALVPLAALTFLGIAATLPALYPWAADPGRVKADVARLYLNPAAFDLRAGLALAGWSGLALLVLTGRCTRLVAGLGLAFYGFSLSLVAVDWILSVEPAYVSSAFAADIALHQMLAALAWAALVGVPGRDGQRTGDLAQLILATLLGVLYMGLMAYVVAWYGDLPSKAAWYLKRGEGTWRAVLLAAFVAGGLVPFGMLLFSAVRRSAALLRAVGVLVLVGLALHLAWTLLPAYGDGAGAAAAAGLAGLAVLALLSRRAARFTARTFADASAPESRHA
;
A
#
# COMPACT_ATOMS: atom_id res chain seq x y z
N MET A 1 -14.76 19.49 10.67
CA MET A 1 -15.35 18.18 10.32
C MET A 1 -14.96 17.73 8.92
N ALA A 2 -15.17 18.54 7.88
CA ALA A 2 -14.80 18.20 6.49
C ALA A 2 -13.32 17.85 6.31
N ASP A 3 -12.39 18.65 6.86
CA ASP A 3 -10.95 18.36 6.78
C ASP A 3 -10.56 17.04 7.44
N ALA A 4 -11.19 16.70 8.57
CA ALA A 4 -10.95 15.43 9.26
C ALA A 4 -11.40 14.24 8.39
N LEU A 5 -12.53 14.37 7.69
CA LEU A 5 -12.99 13.36 6.74
C LEU A 5 -12.04 13.21 5.56
N ALA A 6 -11.56 14.31 4.98
CA ALA A 6 -10.59 14.26 3.88
C ALA A 6 -9.28 13.58 4.33
N ARG A 7 -8.70 14.03 5.45
CA ARG A 7 -7.43 13.50 5.99
C ARG A 7 -7.55 12.03 6.40
N GLY A 8 -8.68 11.65 7.00
CA GLY A 8 -9.00 10.26 7.30
C GLY A 8 -9.17 9.41 6.04
N TRP A 9 -9.84 9.95 5.01
CA TRP A 9 -9.98 9.28 3.72
C TRP A 9 -8.63 9.02 3.06
N LEU A 10 -7.71 10.00 3.09
CA LEU A 10 -6.34 9.82 2.60
C LEU A 10 -5.63 8.67 3.33
N LEU A 11 -5.65 8.65 4.67
CA LEU A 11 -5.07 7.56 5.45
C LEU A 11 -5.67 6.21 5.08
N ALA A 12 -7.01 6.13 5.06
CA ALA A 12 -7.73 4.90 4.74
C ALA A 12 -7.39 4.39 3.34
N TRP A 13 -7.36 5.29 2.35
CA TRP A 13 -7.05 4.96 0.97
C TRP A 13 -5.60 4.49 0.82
N ILE A 14 -4.63 5.17 1.46
CA ILE A 14 -3.23 4.74 1.45
C ILE A 14 -3.12 3.33 2.04
N VAL A 15 -3.65 3.10 3.26
CA VAL A 15 -3.57 1.79 3.94
C VAL A 15 -4.24 0.69 3.12
N TRP A 16 -5.46 0.92 2.65
CA TRP A 16 -6.22 -0.07 1.90
C TRP A 16 -5.58 -0.36 0.53
N SER A 17 -5.08 0.66 -0.18
CA SER A 17 -4.50 0.51 -1.52
C SER A 17 -3.17 -0.26 -1.53
N MET A 18 -2.50 -0.40 -0.38
CA MET A 18 -1.29 -1.22 -0.26
C MET A 18 -1.52 -2.66 -0.72
N ILE A 19 -2.68 -3.23 -0.38
CA ILE A 19 -3.04 -4.61 -0.71
C ILE A 19 -3.24 -4.83 -2.22
N PRO A 20 -4.14 -4.12 -2.93
CA PRO A 20 -4.36 -4.35 -4.35
C PRO A 20 -3.15 -3.98 -5.21
N VAL A 21 -2.48 -2.87 -4.91
CA VAL A 21 -1.29 -2.45 -5.67
C VAL A 21 -0.12 -3.40 -5.43
N GLY A 22 0.13 -3.80 -4.19
CA GLY A 22 1.13 -4.82 -3.88
C GLY A 22 0.83 -6.18 -4.51
N SER A 23 -0.46 -6.54 -4.62
CA SER A 23 -0.88 -7.79 -5.27
C SER A 23 -0.59 -7.75 -6.77
N LEU A 24 -0.83 -6.61 -7.43
CA LEU A 24 -0.45 -6.40 -8.83
C LEU A 24 1.06 -6.61 -9.01
N VAL A 25 1.89 -6.03 -8.14
CA VAL A 25 3.35 -6.18 -8.18
C VAL A 25 3.76 -7.66 -8.06
N TRP A 26 3.24 -8.39 -7.07
CA TRP A 26 3.59 -9.81 -6.90
C TRP A 26 3.15 -10.68 -8.06
N VAL A 27 1.98 -10.42 -8.65
CA VAL A 27 1.52 -11.17 -9.83
C VAL A 27 2.41 -10.88 -11.05
N MET A 28 2.86 -9.63 -11.24
CA MET A 28 3.83 -9.32 -12.30
C MET A 28 5.21 -9.92 -12.03
N ILE A 29 5.69 -9.91 -10.78
CA ILE A 29 6.93 -10.60 -10.40
C ILE A 29 6.84 -12.08 -10.74
N HIS A 30 5.74 -12.74 -10.35
CA HIS A 30 5.50 -14.14 -10.69
C HIS A 30 5.45 -14.39 -12.19
N ALA A 31 4.83 -13.49 -12.98
CA ALA A 31 4.82 -13.62 -14.43
C ALA A 31 6.23 -13.61 -15.03
N VAL A 32 7.17 -12.85 -14.45
CA VAL A 32 8.57 -12.81 -14.89
C VAL A 32 9.36 -14.02 -14.40
N THR A 33 9.23 -14.39 -13.11
CA THR A 33 10.08 -15.41 -12.48
C THR A 33 9.55 -16.83 -12.61
N GLY A 34 8.23 -17.00 -12.78
CA GLY A 34 7.53 -18.27 -12.64
C GLY A 34 7.62 -18.84 -11.22
N GLY A 35 7.43 -20.16 -11.12
CA GLY A 35 7.53 -20.93 -9.88
C GLY A 35 6.18 -21.25 -9.23
N ARG A 36 6.16 -22.37 -8.48
CA ARG A 36 4.95 -22.92 -7.85
C ARG A 36 4.36 -22.01 -6.76
N TRP A 37 5.19 -21.15 -6.16
CA TRP A 37 4.77 -20.22 -5.10
C TRP A 37 3.70 -19.24 -5.61
N GLY A 38 3.86 -18.69 -6.82
CA GLY A 38 2.92 -17.69 -7.32
C GLY A 38 1.60 -18.30 -7.75
N ASP A 39 1.61 -19.54 -8.27
CA ASP A 39 0.37 -20.29 -8.53
C ASP A 39 -0.40 -20.57 -7.23
N ALA A 40 0.32 -20.85 -6.15
CA ALA A 40 -0.28 -21.04 -4.83
C ALA A 40 -0.89 -19.73 -4.28
N LEU A 41 -0.26 -18.58 -4.52
CA LEU A 41 -0.75 -17.28 -4.05
C LEU A 41 -1.80 -16.65 -4.97
N ALA A 42 -1.90 -17.07 -6.23
CA ALA A 42 -2.81 -16.51 -7.23
C ALA A 42 -4.28 -16.42 -6.77
N PRO A 43 -4.87 -17.40 -6.04
CA PRO A 43 -6.23 -17.30 -5.53
C PRO A 43 -6.45 -16.15 -4.55
N ALA A 44 -5.41 -15.68 -3.86
CA ALA A 44 -5.51 -14.53 -2.96
C ALA A 44 -5.11 -13.22 -3.64
N LEU A 45 -4.06 -13.25 -4.45
CA LEU A 45 -3.49 -12.04 -5.07
C LEU A 45 -4.29 -11.56 -6.28
N ARG A 46 -4.76 -12.45 -7.17
CA ARG A 46 -5.52 -12.02 -8.36
C ARG A 46 -6.83 -11.29 -8.01
N PRO A 47 -7.67 -11.77 -7.08
CA PRO A 47 -8.85 -11.02 -6.67
C PRO A 47 -8.52 -9.65 -6.04
N ALA A 48 -7.41 -9.55 -5.30
CA ALA A 48 -6.94 -8.27 -4.77
C ALA A 48 -6.47 -7.34 -5.90
N THR A 49 -5.75 -7.84 -6.90
CA THR A 49 -5.36 -7.08 -8.10
C THR A 49 -6.57 -6.50 -8.85
N ALA A 50 -7.71 -7.19 -8.85
CA ALA A 50 -8.96 -6.69 -9.45
C ALA A 50 -9.53 -5.44 -8.77
N LEU A 51 -9.03 -5.08 -7.59
CA LEU A 51 -9.43 -3.85 -6.88
C LEU A 51 -8.54 -2.64 -7.23
N VAL A 52 -7.49 -2.79 -8.04
CA VAL A 52 -6.65 -1.65 -8.48
C VAL A 52 -7.47 -0.57 -9.20
N PRO A 53 -8.39 -0.89 -10.14
CA PRO A 53 -9.28 0.11 -10.72
C PRO A 53 -10.19 0.81 -9.69
N LEU A 54 -10.62 0.10 -8.65
CA LEU A 54 -11.38 0.71 -7.55
C LEU A 54 -10.52 1.70 -6.76
N ALA A 55 -9.22 1.44 -6.62
CA ALA A 55 -8.29 2.40 -6.01
C ALA A 55 -8.21 3.69 -6.83
N ALA A 56 -8.17 3.59 -8.16
CA ALA A 56 -8.20 4.75 -9.06
C ALA A 56 -9.49 5.57 -8.87
N LEU A 57 -10.66 4.91 -8.82
CA LEU A 57 -11.95 5.58 -8.64
C LEU A 57 -12.08 6.26 -7.27
N THR A 58 -11.65 5.58 -6.21
CA THR A 58 -11.74 6.11 -4.84
C THR A 58 -10.73 7.22 -4.56
N PHE A 59 -9.67 7.33 -5.38
CA PHE A 59 -8.72 8.44 -5.33
C PHE A 59 -9.35 9.79 -5.72
N LEU A 60 -10.48 9.79 -6.47
CA LEU A 60 -11.17 11.03 -6.84
C LEU A 60 -11.58 11.87 -5.61
N GLY A 61 -11.86 11.23 -4.46
CA GLY A 61 -12.11 11.94 -3.21
C GLY A 61 -10.90 12.72 -2.69
N ILE A 62 -9.68 12.22 -2.94
CA ILE A 62 -8.41 12.89 -2.60
C ILE A 62 -8.20 14.08 -3.55
N ALA A 63 -8.33 13.85 -4.86
CA ALA A 63 -8.19 14.90 -5.87
C ALA A 63 -9.18 16.06 -5.67
N ALA A 64 -10.41 15.76 -5.22
CA ALA A 64 -11.42 16.78 -4.93
C ALA A 64 -11.15 17.59 -3.65
N THR A 65 -10.23 17.16 -2.78
CA THR A 65 -10.04 17.74 -1.44
C THR A 65 -8.59 18.18 -1.16
N LEU A 66 -7.77 18.38 -2.20
CA LEU A 66 -6.35 18.71 -2.06
C LEU A 66 -6.02 19.83 -1.04
N PRO A 67 -6.73 20.99 -1.01
CA PRO A 67 -6.41 22.06 -0.05
C PRO A 67 -6.59 21.64 1.42
N ALA A 68 -7.49 20.69 1.71
CA ALA A 68 -7.70 20.20 3.08
C ALA A 68 -6.60 19.20 3.52
N LEU A 69 -5.91 18.60 2.55
CA LEU A 69 -4.91 17.54 2.72
C LEU A 69 -3.48 18.05 2.70
N TYR A 70 -3.18 19.00 1.81
CA TYR A 70 -1.83 19.40 1.46
C TYR A 70 -1.62 20.91 1.66
N PRO A 71 -0.64 21.32 2.49
CA PRO A 71 -0.36 22.75 2.72
C PRO A 71 -0.03 23.53 1.45
N TRP A 72 0.68 22.91 0.49
CA TRP A 72 1.04 23.54 -0.78
C TRP A 72 -0.15 23.75 -1.73
N ALA A 73 -1.22 22.97 -1.56
CA ALA A 73 -2.45 23.12 -2.35
C ALA A 73 -3.35 24.23 -1.77
N ALA A 74 -3.33 24.43 -0.45
CA ALA A 74 -4.01 25.54 0.21
C ALA A 74 -3.27 26.87 0.03
N ASP A 75 -1.93 26.83 0.09
CA ASP A 75 -1.06 27.99 -0.01
C ASP A 75 0.22 27.61 -0.78
N PRO A 76 0.32 27.98 -2.08
CA PRO A 76 1.51 27.72 -2.89
C PRO A 76 2.80 28.32 -2.31
N GLY A 77 2.72 29.32 -1.43
CA GLY A 77 3.87 29.92 -0.75
C GLY A 77 4.55 29.00 0.27
N ARG A 78 3.94 27.85 0.61
CA ARG A 78 4.52 26.84 1.52
C ARG A 78 5.66 26.03 0.91
N VAL A 79 5.89 26.16 -0.39
CA VAL A 79 6.99 25.52 -1.12
C VAL A 79 7.72 26.56 -1.96
N LYS A 80 8.91 26.20 -2.46
CA LYS A 80 9.66 27.08 -3.36
C LYS A 80 8.86 27.36 -4.63
N ALA A 81 9.00 28.57 -5.19
CA ALA A 81 8.19 29.04 -6.33
C ALA A 81 8.31 28.15 -7.57
N ASP A 82 9.50 27.64 -7.85
CA ASP A 82 9.77 26.66 -8.90
C ASP A 82 9.07 25.32 -8.64
N VAL A 83 9.10 24.82 -7.40
CA VAL A 83 8.40 23.60 -6.99
C VAL A 83 6.88 23.75 -7.10
N ALA A 84 6.32 24.87 -6.64
CA ALA A 84 4.89 25.17 -6.79
C ALA A 84 4.50 25.18 -8.27
N ARG A 85 5.28 25.87 -9.10
CA ARG A 85 4.95 26.02 -10.53
C ARG A 85 5.10 24.72 -11.33
N LEU A 86 6.14 23.92 -11.06
CA LEU A 86 6.53 22.80 -11.92
C LEU A 86 6.10 21.42 -11.39
N TYR A 87 5.93 21.27 -10.07
CA TYR A 87 5.76 19.95 -9.46
C TYR A 87 4.56 19.86 -8.51
N LEU A 88 4.56 20.59 -7.39
CA LEU A 88 3.48 20.60 -6.38
C LEU A 88 2.43 21.67 -6.68
N ASN A 89 1.71 21.47 -7.78
CA ASN A 89 0.44 22.16 -8.06
C ASN A 89 -0.65 21.14 -8.37
N PRO A 90 -1.94 21.50 -8.18
CA PRO A 90 -3.06 20.57 -8.36
C PRO A 90 -3.06 19.89 -9.73
N ALA A 91 -2.85 20.63 -10.83
CA ALA A 91 -2.89 20.07 -12.17
C ALA A 91 -1.79 19.03 -12.41
N ALA A 92 -0.55 19.33 -12.02
CA ALA A 92 0.57 18.42 -12.19
C ALA A 92 0.45 17.20 -11.25
N PHE A 93 -0.04 17.38 -10.03
CA PHE A 93 -0.35 16.32 -9.08
C PHE A 93 -1.40 15.35 -9.65
N ASP A 94 -2.54 15.87 -10.11
CA ASP A 94 -3.64 15.06 -10.64
C ASP A 94 -3.25 14.35 -11.94
N LEU A 95 -2.45 14.99 -12.78
CA LEU A 95 -1.90 14.35 -13.98
C LEU A 95 -1.02 13.15 -13.62
N ARG A 96 -0.06 13.30 -12.70
CA ARG A 96 0.82 12.19 -12.28
C ARG A 96 0.03 11.08 -11.60
N ALA A 97 -0.91 11.44 -10.72
CA ALA A 97 -1.80 10.48 -10.07
C ALA A 97 -2.65 9.72 -11.09
N GLY A 98 -3.24 10.42 -12.06
CA GLY A 98 -4.03 9.85 -13.15
C GLY A 98 -3.21 8.90 -14.01
N LEU A 99 -2.01 9.30 -14.44
CA LEU A 99 -1.11 8.44 -15.23
C LEU A 99 -0.71 7.17 -14.47
N ALA A 100 -0.35 7.30 -13.19
CA ALA A 100 0.02 6.15 -12.36
C ALA A 100 -1.17 5.21 -12.16
N LEU A 101 -2.32 5.73 -11.70
CA LEU A 101 -3.49 4.92 -11.37
C LEU A 101 -4.15 4.31 -12.61
N ALA A 102 -4.22 5.03 -13.74
CA ALA A 102 -4.70 4.49 -15.00
C ALA A 102 -3.74 3.41 -15.54
N GLY A 103 -2.43 3.65 -15.48
CA GLY A 103 -1.42 2.68 -15.90
C GLY A 103 -1.46 1.40 -15.06
N TRP A 104 -1.52 1.50 -13.74
CA TRP A 104 -1.65 0.35 -12.84
C TRP A 104 -2.98 -0.39 -13.05
N SER A 105 -4.08 0.34 -13.30
CA SER A 105 -5.38 -0.26 -13.61
C SER A 105 -5.34 -1.02 -14.94
N GLY A 106 -4.71 -0.46 -15.97
CA GLY A 106 -4.51 -1.13 -17.25
C GLY A 106 -3.67 -2.40 -17.11
N LEU A 107 -2.58 -2.35 -16.35
CA LEU A 107 -1.74 -3.53 -16.04
C LEU A 107 -2.53 -4.59 -15.27
N ALA A 108 -3.33 -4.19 -14.28
CA ALA A 108 -4.21 -5.11 -13.55
C ALA A 108 -5.20 -5.82 -14.49
N LEU A 109 -5.83 -5.09 -15.42
CA LEU A 109 -6.73 -5.69 -16.40
C LEU A 109 -6.00 -6.64 -17.36
N LEU A 110 -4.79 -6.30 -17.81
CA LEU A 110 -3.97 -7.19 -18.65
C LEU A 110 -3.60 -8.49 -17.92
N VAL A 111 -3.25 -8.38 -16.64
CA VAL A 111 -2.99 -9.54 -15.77
C VAL A 111 -4.22 -10.42 -15.63
N LEU A 112 -5.38 -9.83 -15.36
CA LEU A 112 -6.62 -10.57 -15.10
C LEU A 112 -7.23 -11.19 -16.36
N THR A 113 -7.01 -10.58 -17.52
CA THR A 113 -7.45 -11.11 -18.82
C THR A 113 -6.49 -12.12 -19.43
N GLY A 114 -5.41 -12.48 -18.73
CA GLY A 114 -4.38 -13.41 -19.23
C GLY A 114 -3.52 -12.86 -20.37
N ARG A 115 -3.59 -11.55 -20.64
CA ARG A 115 -2.83 -10.86 -21.71
C ARG A 115 -1.49 -10.31 -21.24
N CYS A 116 -1.17 -10.43 -19.96
CA CYS A 116 0.12 -10.01 -19.41
C CYS A 116 1.20 -11.04 -19.75
N THR A 117 1.96 -10.76 -20.81
CA THR A 117 3.16 -11.53 -21.17
C THR A 117 4.31 -11.21 -20.21
N ARG A 118 5.39 -12.00 -20.24
CA ARG A 118 6.62 -11.71 -19.45
C ARG A 118 7.20 -10.32 -19.73
N LEU A 119 7.16 -9.88 -20.99
CA LEU A 119 7.62 -8.54 -21.38
C LEU A 119 6.72 -7.45 -20.79
N VAL A 120 5.40 -7.61 -20.87
CA VAL A 120 4.45 -6.67 -20.27
C VAL A 120 4.63 -6.61 -18.76
N ALA A 121 4.85 -7.74 -18.09
CA ALA A 121 5.11 -7.78 -16.66
C ALA A 121 6.43 -7.06 -16.29
N GLY A 122 7.51 -7.29 -17.04
CA GLY A 122 8.79 -6.61 -16.83
C GLY A 122 8.70 -5.10 -17.03
N LEU A 123 8.10 -4.65 -18.14
CA LEU A 123 7.87 -3.22 -18.41
C LEU A 123 6.89 -2.60 -17.40
N GLY A 124 5.88 -3.36 -16.98
CA GLY A 124 4.91 -2.95 -15.96
C GLY A 124 5.54 -2.74 -14.58
N LEU A 125 6.50 -3.59 -14.20
CA LEU A 125 7.29 -3.42 -12.97
C LEU A 125 8.20 -2.18 -13.04
N ALA A 126 8.84 -1.94 -14.19
CA ALA A 126 9.62 -0.73 -14.40
C ALA A 126 8.75 0.54 -14.34
N PHE A 127 7.59 0.52 -15.00
CA PHE A 127 6.60 1.59 -14.93
C PHE A 127 6.11 1.82 -13.49
N TYR A 128 5.81 0.74 -12.76
CA TYR A 128 5.43 0.82 -11.35
C TYR A 128 6.51 1.50 -10.50
N GLY A 129 7.77 1.07 -10.60
CA GLY A 129 8.87 1.68 -9.84
C GLY A 129 9.07 3.16 -10.16
N PHE A 130 9.02 3.53 -11.44
CA PHE A 130 9.14 4.93 -11.87
C PHE A 130 7.96 5.79 -11.39
N SER A 131 6.73 5.33 -11.63
CA SER A 131 5.52 6.07 -11.22
C SER A 131 5.42 6.18 -9.70
N LEU A 132 5.73 5.12 -8.94
CA LEU A 132 5.75 5.15 -7.48
C LEU A 132 6.77 6.14 -6.93
N SER A 133 7.92 6.29 -7.58
CA SER A 133 8.95 7.27 -7.19
C SER A 133 8.44 8.72 -7.17
N LEU A 134 7.41 9.01 -7.98
CA LEU A 134 6.75 10.32 -8.00
C LEU A 134 5.57 10.33 -7.03
N VAL A 135 4.66 9.37 -7.14
CA VAL A 135 3.38 9.44 -6.43
C VAL A 135 3.49 9.14 -4.94
N ALA A 136 4.53 8.45 -4.47
CA ALA A 136 4.78 8.30 -3.04
C ALA A 136 5.14 9.65 -2.38
N VAL A 137 5.90 10.49 -3.10
CA VAL A 137 6.18 11.86 -2.65
C VAL A 137 4.90 12.68 -2.67
N ASP A 138 4.15 12.63 -3.77
CA ASP A 138 2.92 13.40 -3.92
C ASP A 138 1.89 13.04 -2.84
N TRP A 139 1.54 11.76 -2.70
CA TRP A 139 0.39 11.32 -1.90
C TRP A 139 0.65 11.29 -0.38
N ILE A 140 1.92 11.16 0.03
CA ILE A 140 2.25 10.91 1.44
C ILE A 140 3.26 11.95 1.94
N LEU A 141 4.40 12.08 1.27
CA LEU A 141 5.49 12.91 1.78
C LEU A 141 5.17 14.42 1.69
N SER A 142 4.47 14.85 0.65
CA SER A 142 4.16 16.26 0.38
C SER A 142 3.13 16.86 1.35
N VAL A 143 2.56 16.06 2.26
CA VAL A 143 1.81 16.59 3.40
C VAL A 143 2.71 17.44 4.30
N GLU A 144 4.02 17.14 4.35
CA GLU A 144 5.05 17.99 4.98
C GLU A 144 6.21 18.26 4.00
N PRO A 145 6.05 19.23 3.06
CA PRO A 145 6.98 19.43 1.94
C PRO A 145 8.43 19.76 2.30
N ALA A 146 8.69 20.21 3.53
CA ALA A 146 10.03 20.50 4.02
C ALA A 146 10.86 19.23 4.24
N TYR A 147 10.21 18.07 4.40
CA TYR A 147 10.87 16.78 4.56
C TYR A 147 11.03 16.08 3.21
N VAL A 148 12.27 15.67 2.92
CA VAL A 148 12.62 14.98 1.67
C VAL A 148 13.41 13.70 1.98
N SER A 149 13.07 12.63 1.28
CA SER A 149 13.73 11.33 1.39
C SER A 149 13.68 10.59 0.06
N SER A 150 14.86 10.30 -0.51
CA SER A 150 14.98 9.54 -1.77
C SER A 150 14.59 8.07 -1.61
N ALA A 151 14.76 7.50 -0.41
CA ALA A 151 14.42 6.12 -0.11
C ALA A 151 12.92 5.89 0.11
N PHE A 152 12.13 6.97 0.24
CA PHE A 152 10.72 6.88 0.65
C PHE A 152 9.86 6.07 -0.30
N ALA A 153 10.04 6.21 -1.62
CA ALA A 153 9.26 5.42 -2.57
C ALA A 153 9.60 3.92 -2.51
N ALA A 154 10.87 3.57 -2.28
CA ALA A 154 11.28 2.18 -2.10
C ALA A 154 10.71 1.59 -0.80
N ASP A 155 10.66 2.39 0.27
CA ASP A 155 9.99 2.01 1.51
C ASP A 155 8.50 1.72 1.28
N ILE A 156 7.78 2.61 0.59
CA ILE A 156 6.37 2.39 0.25
C ILE A 156 6.18 1.16 -0.65
N ALA A 157 7.06 0.90 -1.61
CA ALA A 157 7.00 -0.33 -2.42
C ALA A 157 7.06 -1.59 -1.55
N LEU A 158 7.99 -1.64 -0.60
CA LEU A 158 8.13 -2.76 0.33
C LEU A 158 6.90 -2.91 1.23
N HIS A 159 6.29 -1.81 1.68
CA HIS A 159 5.03 -1.82 2.42
C HIS A 159 3.88 -2.41 1.58
N GLN A 160 3.76 -2.01 0.31
CA GLN A 160 2.76 -2.55 -0.62
C GLN A 160 2.95 -4.06 -0.82
N MET A 161 4.19 -4.48 -1.12
CA MET A 161 4.54 -5.88 -1.31
C MET A 161 4.25 -6.71 -0.04
N LEU A 162 4.61 -6.21 1.14
CA LEU A 162 4.38 -6.90 2.40
C LEU A 162 2.88 -6.99 2.73
N ALA A 163 2.11 -5.92 2.50
CA ALA A 163 0.68 -5.91 2.71
C ALA A 163 -0.04 -6.95 1.85
N ALA A 164 0.38 -7.13 0.59
CA ALA A 164 -0.20 -8.13 -0.30
C ALA A 164 0.09 -9.58 0.16
N LEU A 165 1.30 -9.87 0.64
CA LEU A 165 1.61 -11.19 1.21
C LEU A 165 0.89 -11.43 2.54
N ALA A 166 0.79 -10.41 3.39
CA ALA A 166 0.03 -10.47 4.64
C ALA A 166 -1.47 -10.70 4.38
N TRP A 167 -2.02 -10.08 3.33
CA TRP A 167 -3.36 -10.36 2.83
C TRP A 167 -3.52 -11.80 2.35
N ALA A 168 -2.56 -12.33 1.59
CA ALA A 168 -2.58 -13.73 1.16
C ALA A 168 -2.53 -14.69 2.36
N ALA A 169 -1.77 -14.36 3.40
CA ALA A 169 -1.74 -15.12 4.64
C ALA A 169 -3.07 -15.07 5.38
N LEU A 170 -3.71 -13.90 5.45
CA LEU A 170 -5.00 -13.69 6.11
C LEU A 170 -6.14 -14.46 5.44
N VAL A 171 -6.27 -14.36 4.12
CA VAL A 171 -7.29 -15.12 3.35
C VAL A 171 -6.98 -16.62 3.41
N GLY A 172 -5.69 -16.95 3.37
CA GLY A 172 -5.17 -18.30 3.37
C GLY A 172 -4.96 -18.84 1.95
N VAL A 173 -3.99 -19.73 1.84
CA VAL A 173 -3.61 -20.38 0.59
C VAL A 173 -4.39 -21.69 0.44
N PRO A 174 -5.12 -21.93 -0.66
CA PRO A 174 -5.86 -23.17 -0.86
C PRO A 174 -4.96 -24.41 -0.91
N GLY A 175 -5.40 -25.48 -0.26
CA GLY A 175 -4.72 -26.78 -0.18
C GLY A 175 -4.19 -27.10 1.21
N ARG A 176 -3.97 -28.39 1.50
CA ARG A 176 -3.39 -28.88 2.78
C ARG A 176 -1.86 -28.98 2.74
N ASP A 177 -1.25 -28.41 1.72
CA ASP A 177 0.16 -28.65 1.38
C ASP A 177 1.05 -27.66 2.14
N GLY A 178 1.65 -28.11 3.24
CA GLY A 178 2.45 -27.27 4.15
C GLY A 178 3.64 -26.59 3.48
N GLN A 179 4.07 -27.07 2.31
CA GLN A 179 5.09 -26.44 1.47
C GLN A 179 4.65 -25.06 0.97
N ARG A 180 3.39 -24.91 0.51
CA ARG A 180 2.85 -23.63 0.00
C ARG A 180 2.79 -22.56 1.08
N THR A 181 2.39 -22.97 2.29
CA THR A 181 2.40 -22.10 3.48
C THR A 181 3.83 -21.70 3.86
N GLY A 182 4.78 -22.63 3.73
CA GLY A 182 6.20 -22.38 3.97
C GLY A 182 6.82 -21.38 3.00
N ASP A 183 6.46 -21.42 1.71
CA ASP A 183 6.94 -20.46 0.71
C ASP A 183 6.40 -19.06 0.99
N LEU A 184 5.10 -18.93 1.28
CA LEU A 184 4.50 -17.64 1.68
C LEU A 184 5.17 -17.07 2.93
N ALA A 185 5.41 -17.90 3.94
CA ALA A 185 6.05 -17.48 5.18
C ALA A 185 7.48 -16.95 4.95
N GLN A 186 8.24 -17.57 4.04
CA GLN A 186 9.57 -17.09 3.66
C GLN A 186 9.53 -15.78 2.88
N LEU A 187 8.56 -15.62 1.96
CA LEU A 187 8.36 -14.35 1.25
C LEU A 187 7.99 -13.23 2.23
N ILE A 188 7.07 -13.48 3.18
CA ILE A 188 6.72 -12.51 4.22
C ILE A 188 7.97 -12.15 5.03
N LEU A 189 8.74 -13.14 5.50
CA LEU A 189 9.94 -12.90 6.30
C LEU A 189 10.96 -12.03 5.55
N ALA A 190 11.21 -12.32 4.26
CA ALA A 190 12.14 -11.57 3.44
C ALA A 190 11.68 -10.12 3.21
N THR A 191 10.41 -9.92 2.82
CA THR A 191 9.87 -8.56 2.59
C THR A 191 9.77 -7.77 3.89
N LEU A 192 9.39 -8.41 5.00
CA LEU A 192 9.35 -7.82 6.34
C LEU A 192 10.73 -7.32 6.77
N LEU A 193 11.78 -8.15 6.58
CA LEU A 193 13.14 -7.73 6.87
C LEU A 193 13.56 -6.55 5.99
N GLY A 194 13.12 -6.52 4.72
CA GLY A 194 13.28 -5.38 3.82
C GLY A 194 12.65 -4.10 4.36
N VAL A 195 11.40 -4.15 4.85
CA VAL A 195 10.71 -3.01 5.48
C VAL A 195 11.47 -2.53 6.71
N LEU A 196 11.86 -3.44 7.61
CA LEU A 196 12.62 -3.09 8.81
C LEU A 196 13.98 -2.46 8.47
N TYR A 197 14.69 -3.02 7.49
CA TYR A 197 15.95 -2.49 7.00
C TYR A 197 15.77 -1.08 6.41
N MET A 198 14.79 -0.89 5.52
CA MET A 198 14.57 0.39 4.86
C MET A 198 14.16 1.47 5.88
N GLY A 199 13.25 1.16 6.79
CA GLY A 199 12.86 2.07 7.86
C GLY A 199 14.02 2.44 8.78
N LEU A 200 14.86 1.47 9.18
CA LEU A 200 16.04 1.73 9.99
C LEU A 200 17.06 2.60 9.24
N MET A 201 17.36 2.28 7.98
CA MET A 201 18.32 3.06 7.19
C MET A 201 17.82 4.48 6.90
N ALA A 202 16.53 4.65 6.64
CA ALA A 202 15.93 5.98 6.48
C ALA A 202 16.09 6.84 7.75
N TYR A 203 15.96 6.23 8.93
CA TYR A 203 16.21 6.90 10.20
C TYR A 203 17.70 7.20 10.40
N VAL A 204 18.58 6.19 10.25
CA VAL A 204 20.05 6.36 10.47
C VAL A 204 20.63 7.44 9.57
N VAL A 205 20.25 7.48 8.29
CA VAL A 205 20.72 8.52 7.35
C VAL A 205 20.22 9.91 7.75
N ALA A 206 18.98 10.03 8.22
CA ALA A 206 18.43 11.31 8.67
C ALA A 206 19.06 11.77 9.99
N TRP A 207 19.26 10.85 10.94
CA TRP A 207 19.87 11.10 12.24
C TRP A 207 21.34 11.49 12.11
N TYR A 208 22.12 10.74 11.33
CA TYR A 208 23.53 11.03 11.12
C TYR A 208 23.76 12.35 10.37
N GLY A 209 22.90 12.65 9.39
CA GLY A 209 23.00 13.90 8.64
C GLY A 209 22.56 15.14 9.43
N ASP A 210 21.78 14.95 10.50
CA ASP A 210 21.29 15.96 11.46
C ASP A 210 20.84 17.30 10.84
N LEU A 211 20.22 17.23 9.65
CA LEU A 211 19.71 18.42 8.99
C LEU A 211 18.45 18.92 9.71
N PRO A 212 18.33 20.23 10.04
CA PRO A 212 17.22 20.73 10.85
C PRO A 212 15.83 20.35 10.34
N SER A 213 15.59 20.38 9.03
CA SER A 213 14.30 20.01 8.43
C SER A 213 13.99 18.51 8.57
N LYS A 214 15.01 17.64 8.54
CA LYS A 214 14.86 16.20 8.73
C LYS A 214 14.68 15.85 10.22
N ALA A 215 15.46 16.48 11.09
CA ALA A 215 15.35 16.31 12.53
C ALA A 215 13.95 16.72 13.03
N ALA A 216 13.45 17.88 12.60
CA ALA A 216 12.12 18.38 12.97
C ALA A 216 11.00 17.38 12.64
N TRP A 217 11.08 16.69 11.50
CA TRP A 217 10.11 15.69 11.09
C TRP A 217 10.05 14.50 12.06
N TYR A 218 11.20 14.01 12.52
CA TYR A 218 11.31 12.91 13.47
C TYR A 218 10.98 13.34 14.91
N LEU A 219 11.44 14.52 15.35
CA LEU A 219 11.15 15.03 16.70
C LEU A 219 9.65 15.16 16.94
N LYS A 220 8.92 15.71 15.95
CA LYS A 220 7.45 15.79 15.96
C LYS A 220 6.76 14.44 16.14
N ARG A 221 7.43 13.34 15.76
CA ARG A 221 6.91 11.97 15.75
C ARG A 221 7.52 11.06 16.82
N GLY A 222 8.55 11.54 17.52
CA GLY A 222 9.34 10.80 18.49
C GLY A 222 8.85 10.93 19.93
N GLU A 223 7.81 11.74 20.18
CA GLU A 223 7.32 12.04 21.52
C GLU A 223 5.87 11.58 21.74
N GLY A 224 5.47 11.48 23.01
CA GLY A 224 4.09 11.23 23.45
C GLY A 224 3.40 10.05 22.75
N THR A 225 2.18 10.29 22.27
CA THR A 225 1.33 9.31 21.59
C THR A 225 1.99 8.75 20.33
N TRP A 226 2.70 9.57 19.56
CA TRP A 226 3.30 9.14 18.29
C TRP A 226 4.43 8.14 18.50
N ARG A 227 5.23 8.31 19.56
CA ARG A 227 6.20 7.29 19.96
C ARG A 227 5.51 5.95 20.28
N ALA A 228 4.39 5.99 20.99
CA ALA A 228 3.63 4.78 21.31
C ALA A 228 3.05 4.10 20.05
N VAL A 229 2.54 4.89 19.08
CA VAL A 229 2.06 4.36 17.79
C VAL A 229 3.20 3.72 17.00
N LEU A 230 4.38 4.34 16.94
CA LEU A 230 5.55 3.76 16.28
C LEU A 230 6.00 2.45 16.94
N LEU A 231 6.08 2.42 18.28
CA LEU A 231 6.43 1.22 19.03
C LEU A 231 5.40 0.10 18.80
N ALA A 232 4.11 0.43 18.80
CA ALA A 232 3.06 -0.52 18.50
C ALA A 232 3.17 -1.04 17.05
N ALA A 233 3.45 -0.17 16.08
CA ALA A 233 3.68 -0.55 14.69
C ALA A 233 4.88 -1.49 14.54
N PHE A 234 6.00 -1.16 15.19
CA PHE A 234 7.22 -1.97 15.16
C PHE A 234 7.02 -3.33 15.85
N VAL A 235 6.39 -3.36 17.02
CA VAL A 235 6.18 -4.60 17.78
C VAL A 235 5.16 -5.49 17.06
N ALA A 236 3.98 -4.96 16.72
CA ALA A 236 2.91 -5.73 16.09
C ALA A 236 3.24 -6.09 14.63
N GLY A 237 3.80 -5.15 13.85
CA GLY A 237 4.06 -5.34 12.43
C GLY A 237 5.41 -5.92 12.08
N GLY A 238 6.40 -5.80 12.98
CA GLY A 238 7.79 -6.18 12.74
C GLY A 238 8.28 -7.27 13.67
N LEU A 239 8.51 -6.94 14.95
CA LEU A 239 9.20 -7.79 15.92
C LEU A 239 8.45 -9.11 16.20
N VAL A 240 7.15 -9.04 16.47
CA VAL A 240 6.35 -10.24 16.77
C VAL A 240 6.20 -11.13 15.53
N PRO A 241 5.79 -10.62 14.35
CA PRO A 241 5.78 -11.40 13.10
C PRO A 241 7.13 -12.03 12.78
N PHE A 242 8.23 -11.27 12.91
CA PHE A 242 9.59 -11.77 12.71
C PHE A 242 9.87 -12.96 13.64
N GLY A 243 9.69 -12.79 14.95
CA GLY A 243 9.93 -13.83 15.94
C GLY A 243 9.06 -15.07 15.73
N MET A 244 7.78 -14.88 15.41
CA MET A 244 6.87 -15.98 15.06
C MET A 244 7.38 -16.77 13.84
N LEU A 245 7.81 -16.07 12.79
CA LEU A 245 8.27 -16.68 11.54
C LEU A 245 9.61 -17.40 11.66
N LEU A 246 10.37 -17.24 12.76
CA LEU A 246 11.57 -18.05 13.04
C LEU A 246 11.23 -19.51 13.34
N PHE A 247 10.03 -19.80 13.84
CA PHE A 247 9.61 -21.16 14.19
C PHE A 247 9.01 -21.89 12.97
N SER A 248 9.54 -23.08 12.68
CA SER A 248 9.06 -23.92 11.56
C SER A 248 7.59 -24.33 11.72
N ALA A 249 7.12 -24.48 12.96
CA ALA A 249 5.72 -24.76 13.27
C ALA A 249 4.77 -23.65 12.80
N VAL A 250 5.17 -22.38 12.96
CA VAL A 250 4.41 -21.22 12.46
C VAL A 250 4.41 -21.21 10.93
N ARG A 251 5.59 -21.39 10.31
CA ARG A 251 5.73 -21.35 8.84
C ARG A 251 4.93 -22.44 8.12
N ARG A 252 4.59 -23.54 8.80
CA ARG A 252 3.78 -24.65 8.24
C ARG A 252 2.31 -24.58 8.64
N SER A 253 1.91 -23.67 9.52
CA SER A 253 0.55 -23.57 10.04
C SER A 253 -0.21 -22.40 9.39
N ALA A 254 -1.23 -22.71 8.60
CA ALA A 254 -2.09 -21.69 7.99
C ALA A 254 -2.80 -20.81 9.02
N ALA A 255 -3.20 -21.36 10.17
CA ALA A 255 -3.87 -20.59 11.23
C ALA A 255 -2.90 -19.58 11.89
N LEU A 256 -1.67 -19.98 12.18
CA LEU A 256 -0.67 -19.08 12.76
C LEU A 256 -0.20 -18.04 11.73
N LEU A 257 -0.11 -18.43 10.45
CA LEU A 257 0.23 -17.49 9.38
C LEU A 257 -0.87 -16.45 9.17
N ARG A 258 -2.15 -16.78 9.36
CA ARG A 258 -3.24 -15.79 9.40
C ARG A 258 -3.03 -14.76 10.51
N ALA A 259 -2.65 -15.20 11.71
CA ALA A 259 -2.34 -14.29 12.81
C ALA A 259 -1.16 -13.36 12.45
N VAL A 260 -0.11 -13.89 11.84
CA VAL A 260 1.00 -13.09 11.28
C VAL A 260 0.47 -12.07 10.26
N GLY A 261 -0.41 -12.47 9.34
CA GLY A 261 -1.02 -11.58 8.36
C GLY A 261 -1.79 -10.42 9.00
N VAL A 262 -2.62 -10.69 10.02
CA VAL A 262 -3.34 -9.63 10.77
C VAL A 262 -2.35 -8.68 11.45
N LEU A 263 -1.37 -9.23 12.16
CA LEU A 263 -0.36 -8.47 12.89
C LEU A 263 0.42 -7.52 11.96
N VAL A 264 0.88 -8.04 10.82
CA VAL A 264 1.57 -7.25 9.79
C VAL A 264 0.67 -6.16 9.22
N LEU A 265 -0.57 -6.47 8.82
CA LEU A 265 -1.49 -5.47 8.26
C LEU A 265 -1.81 -4.34 9.27
N VAL A 266 -2.05 -4.69 10.53
CA VAL A 266 -2.27 -3.72 11.61
C VAL A 266 -1.01 -2.88 11.83
N GLY A 267 0.17 -3.49 11.89
CA GLY A 267 1.42 -2.77 12.06
C GLY A 267 1.74 -1.81 10.91
N LEU A 268 1.51 -2.22 9.66
CA LEU A 268 1.65 -1.34 8.49
C LEU A 268 0.66 -0.17 8.55
N ALA A 269 -0.59 -0.41 8.96
CA ALA A 269 -1.58 0.64 9.13
C ALA A 269 -1.19 1.65 10.22
N LEU A 270 -0.66 1.16 11.35
CA LEU A 270 -0.14 2.01 12.42
C LEU A 270 1.10 2.80 11.98
N HIS A 271 2.00 2.18 11.21
CA HIS A 271 3.17 2.87 10.67
C HIS A 271 2.77 3.99 9.71
N LEU A 272 1.84 3.75 8.79
CA LEU A 272 1.32 4.78 7.88
C LEU A 272 0.57 5.88 8.64
N ALA A 273 -0.17 5.54 9.70
CA ALA A 273 -0.78 6.51 10.59
C ALA A 273 0.26 7.38 11.31
N TRP A 274 1.36 6.78 11.79
CA TRP A 274 2.49 7.49 12.38
C TRP A 274 3.22 8.39 11.37
N THR A 275 3.33 7.96 10.12
CA THR A 275 3.94 8.77 9.06
C THR A 275 3.07 9.99 8.72
N LEU A 276 1.76 9.81 8.60
CA LEU A 276 0.84 10.81 8.04
C LEU A 276 0.19 11.72 9.09
N LEU A 277 -0.42 11.15 10.12
CA LEU A 277 -1.31 11.88 11.03
C LEU A 277 -0.65 13.01 11.85
N PRO A 278 0.60 12.89 12.32
CA PRO A 278 1.26 13.98 13.05
C PRO A 278 1.27 15.29 12.26
N ALA A 279 1.30 15.22 10.92
CA ALA A 279 1.28 16.39 10.06
C ALA A 279 0.09 17.32 10.31
N TYR A 280 -1.03 16.77 10.77
CA TYR A 280 -2.29 17.46 10.98
C TYR A 280 -2.48 18.08 12.38
N GLY A 281 -1.50 17.94 13.27
CA GLY A 281 -1.55 18.52 14.62
C GLY A 281 -2.78 18.06 15.40
N ASP A 282 -3.54 19.01 15.96
CA ASP A 282 -4.75 18.73 16.75
C ASP A 282 -5.84 17.99 15.96
N GLY A 283 -5.83 18.10 14.63
CA GLY A 283 -6.77 17.39 13.75
C GLY A 283 -6.46 15.89 13.60
N ALA A 284 -5.32 15.41 14.09
CA ALA A 284 -4.85 14.05 13.90
C ALA A 284 -5.79 12.98 14.48
N GLY A 285 -6.34 13.23 15.67
CA GLY A 285 -7.26 12.28 16.32
C GLY A 285 -8.57 12.12 15.54
N ALA A 286 -9.16 13.23 15.08
CA ALA A 286 -10.36 13.21 14.25
C ALA A 286 -10.10 12.55 12.89
N ALA A 287 -8.95 12.81 12.28
CA ALA A 287 -8.52 12.15 11.04
C ALA A 287 -8.33 10.64 11.22
N ALA A 288 -7.78 10.19 12.35
CA ALA A 288 -7.66 8.76 12.67
C ALA A 288 -9.02 8.06 12.75
N ALA A 289 -9.97 8.66 13.48
CA ALA A 289 -11.34 8.13 13.60
C ALA A 289 -12.06 8.08 12.25
N ALA A 290 -11.96 9.15 11.45
CA ALA A 290 -12.47 9.19 10.09
C ALA A 290 -11.80 8.16 9.18
N GLY A 291 -10.50 7.89 9.37
CA GLY A 291 -9.77 6.87 8.65
C GLY A 291 -10.28 5.44 8.92
N LEU A 292 -10.64 5.13 10.16
CA LEU A 292 -11.27 3.85 10.48
C LEU A 292 -12.63 3.68 9.77
N ALA A 293 -13.45 4.74 9.74
CA ALA A 293 -14.69 4.74 8.98
C ALA A 293 -14.44 4.61 7.46
N GLY A 294 -13.43 5.30 6.93
CA GLY A 294 -13.01 5.19 5.53
C GLY A 294 -12.57 3.77 5.16
N LEU A 295 -11.81 3.09 6.02
CA LEU A 295 -11.42 1.69 5.83
C LEU A 295 -12.64 0.76 5.78
N ALA A 296 -13.62 0.99 6.65
CA ALA A 296 -14.87 0.22 6.62
C ALA A 296 -15.64 0.43 5.29
N VAL A 297 -15.71 1.67 4.80
CA VAL A 297 -16.32 1.99 3.49
C VAL A 297 -15.56 1.29 2.36
N LEU A 298 -14.23 1.39 2.32
CA LEU A 298 -13.41 0.74 1.30
C LEU A 298 -13.53 -0.78 1.34
N ALA A 299 -13.64 -1.38 2.52
CA ALA A 299 -13.89 -2.81 2.68
C ALA A 299 -15.27 -3.22 2.13
N LEU A 300 -16.31 -2.42 2.37
CA LEU A 300 -17.66 -2.66 1.81
C LEU A 300 -17.67 -2.53 0.29
N LEU A 301 -17.03 -1.50 -0.25
CA LEU A 301 -16.88 -1.31 -1.70
C LEU A 301 -16.12 -2.46 -2.33
N SER A 302 -15.04 -2.93 -1.69
CA SER A 302 -14.25 -4.08 -2.14
C SER A 302 -15.10 -5.35 -2.24
N ARG A 303 -15.96 -5.61 -1.24
CA ARG A 303 -16.89 -6.75 -1.26
C ARG A 303 -17.91 -6.65 -2.40
N ARG A 304 -18.42 -5.44 -2.67
CA ARG A 304 -19.36 -5.21 -3.77
C ARG A 304 -18.68 -5.41 -5.13
N ALA A 305 -17.48 -4.83 -5.30
CA ALA A 305 -16.67 -4.99 -6.51
C ALA A 305 -16.34 -6.46 -6.76
N ALA A 306 -15.86 -7.19 -5.75
CA ALA A 306 -15.54 -8.62 -5.88
C ALA A 306 -16.76 -9.47 -6.30
N ARG A 307 -17.96 -9.18 -5.76
CA ARG A 307 -19.20 -9.86 -6.17
C ARG A 307 -19.60 -9.54 -7.60
N PHE A 308 -19.44 -8.28 -8.02
CA PHE A 308 -19.72 -7.86 -9.40
C PHE A 308 -18.79 -8.60 -10.38
N THR A 309 -17.48 -8.55 -10.13
CA THR A 309 -16.47 -9.25 -10.93
C THR A 309 -16.75 -10.75 -11.04
N ALA A 310 -17.07 -11.41 -9.92
CA ALA A 310 -17.37 -12.85 -9.92
C ALA A 310 -18.58 -13.21 -10.80
N ARG A 311 -19.62 -12.37 -10.85
CA ARG A 311 -20.79 -12.58 -11.71
C ARG A 311 -20.45 -12.43 -13.19
N THR A 312 -19.78 -11.34 -13.55
CA THR A 312 -19.44 -11.04 -14.95
C THR A 312 -18.57 -12.12 -15.60
N PHE A 313 -17.62 -12.69 -14.84
CA PHE A 313 -16.78 -13.78 -15.34
C PHE A 313 -17.44 -15.16 -15.29
N ALA A 314 -18.41 -15.39 -14.39
CA ALA A 314 -19.20 -16.62 -14.41
C ALA A 314 -20.09 -16.69 -15.66
N ASP A 315 -20.77 -15.58 -15.99
CA ASP A 315 -21.66 -15.50 -17.15
C ASP A 315 -20.92 -15.65 -18.49
N ALA A 316 -19.67 -15.16 -18.58
CA ALA A 316 -18.82 -15.31 -19.76
C ALA A 316 -18.30 -16.75 -20.00
N SER A 317 -18.43 -17.64 -19.01
CA SER A 317 -18.00 -19.04 -19.07
C SER A 317 -19.16 -20.04 -19.20
N ALA A 318 -20.40 -19.55 -19.26
CA ALA A 318 -21.55 -20.40 -19.55
C ALA A 318 -21.44 -20.90 -21.00
N PRO A 319 -21.42 -22.23 -21.25
CA PRO A 319 -21.42 -22.75 -22.61
C PRO A 319 -22.69 -22.28 -23.32
N GLU A 320 -22.56 -21.73 -24.53
CA GLU A 320 -23.68 -21.49 -25.44
C GLU A 320 -24.43 -22.82 -25.67
N SER A 321 -25.44 -23.06 -24.85
CA SER A 321 -26.39 -24.12 -25.10
C SER A 321 -27.35 -23.63 -26.18
N ARG A 322 -27.11 -24.12 -27.39
CA ARG A 322 -28.08 -24.34 -28.48
C ARG A 322 -28.61 -23.09 -29.21
N HIS A 323 -28.28 -23.02 -30.50
CA HIS A 323 -29.32 -23.13 -31.52
C HIS A 323 -28.93 -24.23 -32.51
N ALA A 324 -29.69 -25.32 -32.45
CA ALA A 324 -29.92 -26.24 -33.55
C ALA A 324 -30.97 -25.63 -34.49
#